data_AF-A0A7Y3JBU9-F1
#
_entry.id   AF-A0A7Y3JBU9-F1
#
_cell.length_a   1.000
_cell.length_b   1.000
_cell.length_c   1.000
_cell.angle_alpha   90.00
_cell.angle_beta   90.00
_cell.angle_gamma   90.00
#
_symmetry.space_group_name_H-M   'P 1'
#
loop_
_entity.id
_entity.type
_entity.pdbx_description
1 polymer ?
#
loop_
_entity_poly.entity_id
_entity_poly.type
_entity_poly.pdbx_seq_one_letter_code
_entity_poly.pdbx_strand_id
1 'polypeptide(L)' 'MSALPSFAQMVRIYDLCARGLSIEAIALHLGLDVAQIREVLNPITRPEGGNPHD' A
#
# COMPACT_ATOMS: atom_id res chain seq x y z
N MET A 1 7.96 3.52 -17.66
CA MET A 1 8.57 3.93 -16.37
C MET A 1 7.65 3.41 -15.27
N SER A 2 8.09 2.50 -14.39
CA SER A 2 7.43 2.32 -13.09
C SER A 2 8.51 2.34 -12.00
N ALA A 3 8.39 3.33 -11.12
CA ALA A 3 9.19 3.44 -9.90
C ALA A 3 8.31 2.94 -8.76
N LEU A 4 8.84 2.03 -7.93
CA LEU A 4 8.15 1.58 -6.73
C LEU A 4 7.96 2.77 -5.77
N PRO A 5 6.84 2.84 -5.03
CA PRO A 5 6.65 3.86 -4.01
C PRO A 5 7.79 3.84 -3.01
N SER A 6 8.34 5.00 -2.69
CA SER A 6 9.34 5.11 -1.62
C SER A 6 8.73 4.76 -0.26
N PHE A 7 9.57 4.34 0.69
CA PHE A 7 9.12 4.07 2.06
C PHE A 7 8.36 5.25 2.69
N ALA A 8 8.82 6.49 2.44
CA ALA A 8 8.16 7.71 2.90
C ALA A 8 6.78 7.94 2.25
N GLN A 9 6.55 7.44 1.03
CA GLN A 9 5.22 7.45 0.42
C GLN A 9 4.33 6.39 1.05
N MET A 10 4.84 5.18 1.30
CA MET A 10 4.06 4.13 1.97
C MET A 10 3.57 4.57 3.36
N VAL A 11 4.44 5.16 4.19
CA VAL A 11 4.04 5.67 5.52
C VAL A 11 2.93 6.72 5.41
N ARG A 12 3.02 7.63 4.43
CA ARG A 12 1.98 8.64 4.18
C ARG A 12 0.66 8.04 3.70
N ILE A 13 0.71 6.99 2.87
CA ILE A 13 -0.48 6.25 2.43
C ILE A 13 -1.21 5.65 3.64
N TYR A 14 -0.46 5.00 4.56
CA TYR A 14 -1.03 4.43 5.79
C TYR A 14 -1.62 5.49 6.73
N ASP A 15 -0.93 6.61 6.95
CA ASP A 15 -1.43 7.72 7.79
C ASP A 15 -2.73 8.32 7.22
N LEU A 16 -2.80 8.55 5.91
CA LEU A 16 -4.01 9.08 5.27
C LEU A 16 -5.17 8.07 5.28
N CYS A 17 -4.89 6.77 5.11
CA CYS A 17 -5.90 5.73 5.29
C CYS A 17 -6.44 5.70 6.72
N ALA A 18 -5.56 5.82 7.73
CA ALA A 18 -5.96 5.86 9.14
C ALA A 18 -6.84 7.06 9.49
N ARG A 19 -6.71 8.16 8.74
CA ARG A 19 -7.58 9.35 8.83
C ARG A 19 -8.92 9.21 8.08
N GLY A 20 -9.16 8.06 7.45
CA GLY A 20 -10.41 7.74 6.76
C GLY A 20 -10.51 8.28 5.33
N LEU A 21 -9.41 8.68 4.69
CA LEU A 21 -9.44 9.10 3.29
C LEU A 21 -9.67 7.90 2.36
N SER A 22 -10.41 8.13 1.28
CA SER A 22 -10.57 7.13 0.22
C SER A 22 -9.28 6.96 -0.57
N ILE A 23 -9.11 5.78 -1.19
CA ILE A 23 -7.94 5.48 -2.03
C ILE A 23 -7.76 6.50 -3.15
N GLU A 24 -8.85 6.98 -3.75
CA GLU A 24 -8.85 7.99 -4.83
C GLU A 24 -8.34 9.35 -4.32
N ALA A 25 -8.79 9.76 -3.12
CA ALA A 25 -8.33 10.98 -2.50
C ALA A 25 -6.84 10.92 -2.14
N ILE A 26 -6.35 9.77 -1.68
CA ILE A 26 -4.93 9.54 -1.36
C ILE A 26 -4.08 9.54 -2.63
N ALA A 27 -4.53 8.87 -3.68
CA ALA A 27 -3.88 8.86 -4.99
C ALA A 27 -3.72 10.29 -5.53
N LEU A 28 -4.81 11.09 -5.49
CA LEU A 28 -4.79 12.49 -5.88
C LEU A 28 -3.83 13.33 -5.00
N HIS A 29 -3.87 13.14 -3.68
CA HIS A 29 -3.05 13.91 -2.73
C HIS A 29 -1.55 13.64 -2.88
N LEU A 30 -1.18 12.40 -3.22
CA LEU A 30 0.22 11.98 -3.35
C LEU A 30 0.73 12.00 -4.79
N GLY A 31 -0.12 12.30 -5.77
CA GLY A 31 0.21 12.26 -7.20
C GLY A 31 0.59 10.85 -7.66
N LEU A 32 -0.05 9.83 -7.08
CA LEU A 32 0.19 8.42 -7.37
C LEU A 32 -1.01 7.81 -8.09
N ASP A 33 -0.77 6.71 -8.80
CA ASP A 33 -1.85 5.93 -9.38
C ASP A 33 -2.59 5.14 -8.30
N VAL A 34 -3.91 5.01 -8.46
CA VAL A 34 -4.77 4.17 -7.60
C VAL A 34 -4.24 2.74 -7.50
N ALA A 35 -3.67 2.22 -8.59
CA ALA A 35 -3.03 0.89 -8.61
C ALA A 35 -1.84 0.81 -7.63
N GLN A 36 -0.98 1.83 -7.60
CA GLN A 36 0.17 1.86 -6.68
C GLN A 36 -0.28 1.95 -5.22
N ILE A 37 -1.32 2.74 -4.93
CA ILE A 37 -1.89 2.80 -3.58
C ILE A 37 -2.44 1.43 -3.17
N ARG A 38 -3.15 0.76 -4.08
CA ARG A 38 -3.67 -0.60 -3.85
C ARG A 38 -2.56 -1.62 -3.65
N GLU A 39 -1.45 -1.55 -4.38
CA GLU A 39 -0.29 -2.42 -4.16
C GLU A 39 0.33 -2.22 -2.77
N VAL A 40 0.38 -0.98 -2.28
CA VAL A 40 0.87 -0.67 -0.93
C VAL A 40 -0.10 -1.16 0.15
N LEU A 41 -1.40 -1.03 -0.07
CA LEU A 41 -2.46 -1.36 0.89
C LEU A 41 -2.93 -2.82 0.81
N ASN A 42 -2.59 -3.55 -0.25
CA ASN A 42 -2.90 -4.96 -0.41
C ASN A 42 -1.64 -5.75 -0.03
N PRO A 43 -1.43 -6.05 1.25
CA PRO A 43 -0.38 -6.98 1.62
C PRO A 43 -0.81 -8.30 1.00
N ILE A 44 -0.12 -8.75 -0.03
CA ILE A 44 -0.24 -10.12 -0.51
C ILE A 44 -0.23 -10.99 0.75
N THR A 45 -1.36 -11.67 0.97
CA THR A 45 -1.62 -12.79 1.87
C THR A 45 -0.47 -13.18 2.78
N ARG A 46 -0.77 -13.35 4.10
CA ARG A 46 0.01 -14.13 5.08
C ARG A 46 0.99 -15.07 4.36
N PRO A 47 2.30 -15.05 4.66
CA PRO A 47 3.16 -16.11 4.17
C PRO A 47 2.42 -17.42 4.45
N GLU A 48 2.17 -18.22 3.42
CA GLU A 48 1.81 -19.61 3.64
C GLU A 48 2.89 -20.11 4.58
N GLY A 49 2.50 -20.33 5.84
CA GLY A 49 3.31 -21.08 6.75
C GLY A 49 3.47 -22.42 6.08
N GLY A 50 4.60 -22.63 5.41
CA GLY A 50 5.19 -23.94 5.40
C GLY A 50 5.21 -24.34 6.87
N ASN A 51 4.36 -25.29 7.23
CA ASN A 51 4.29 -25.77 8.59
C ASN A 51 5.72 -26.13 9.02
N PRO A 52 6.21 -25.65 10.17
CA PRO A 52 7.49 -26.12 10.73
C PRO A 52 7.42 -27.59 11.22
N HIS A 53 6.45 -28.37 10.74
CA HIS A 53 6.09 -29.71 11.19
C HIS A 53 5.94 -30.73 10.04
N ASP A 54 6.41 -30.41 8.83
CA ASP A 54 6.78 -31.46 7.86
C ASP A 54 8.18 -32.00 8.19
#